data_AF-A0A382D0S9-F1
#
_entry.id   AF-A0A382D0S9-F1
#
_cell.length_a   1.000
_cell.length_b   1.000
_cell.length_c   1.000
_cell.angle_alpha   90.00
_cell.angle_beta   90.00
_cell.angle_gamma   90.00
#
_symmetry.space_group_name_H-M   'P 1'
#
loop_
_entity.id
_entity.type
_entity.pdbx_description
1 polymer ?
#
loop_
_entity_poly.entity_id
_entity_poly.type
_entity_poly.pdbx_seq_one_letter_code
_entity_poly.pdbx_strand_id
1 'polypeptide(L)'
;MSNRVNELLAGQSQMISGKQAYWLAYSGMEILSANRFAGITAGTNTYTLEGGTITTVGTTSADKFNGSNRTNVITSAGTAADGSRQLKWTLGNPTNYALILD
;
A
#
# COMPACT_ATOMS: atom_id res chain seq x y z
N MET A 1 38.25 -17.41 12.57
CA MET A 1 37.56 -16.14 12.92
C MET A 1 36.82 -15.47 11.74
N SER A 2 36.94 -15.97 10.49
CA SER A 2 36.34 -15.32 9.30
C SER A 2 34.81 -15.48 9.15
N ASN A 3 34.21 -16.58 9.61
CA ASN A 3 32.78 -16.84 9.34
C ASN A 3 31.83 -15.91 10.11
N ARG A 4 32.16 -15.59 11.36
CA ARG A 4 31.25 -14.85 12.23
C ARG A 4 31.04 -13.40 11.79
N VAL A 5 32.08 -12.79 11.20
CA VAL A 5 32.00 -11.42 10.65
C VAL A 5 31.19 -11.40 9.35
N ASN A 6 31.39 -12.38 8.47
CA ASN A 6 30.63 -12.49 7.22
C ASN A 6 29.14 -12.79 7.46
N GLU A 7 28.84 -13.68 8.41
CA GLU A 7 27.46 -13.96 8.83
C GLU A 7 26.79 -12.73 9.44
N LEU A 8 27.51 -11.96 10.27
CA LEU A 8 27.01 -10.71 10.84
C LEU A 8 26.72 -9.67 9.75
N LEU A 9 27.63 -9.52 8.78
CA LEU A 9 27.49 -8.55 7.69
C LEU A 9 26.33 -8.91 6.75
N ALA A 10 26.17 -10.20 6.44
CA ALA A 10 25.03 -10.70 5.68
C ALA A 10 23.70 -10.45 6.40
N GLY A 11 23.65 -10.72 7.72
CA GLY A 11 22.47 -10.44 8.53
C GLY A 11 22.13 -8.95 8.61
N GLN A 12 23.15 -8.08 8.73
CA GLN A 12 22.96 -6.62 8.70
C GLN A 12 22.46 -6.14 7.34
N SER A 13 22.98 -6.67 6.24
CA SER A 13 22.54 -6.33 4.88
C SER A 13 21.07 -6.71 4.65
N GLN A 14 20.65 -7.89 5.11
CA GLN A 14 19.25 -8.32 5.07
C GLN A 14 18.36 -7.45 5.96
N MET A 15 18.84 -7.04 7.14
CA MET A 15 18.06 -6.14 7.98
C MET A 15 17.85 -4.77 7.32
N ILE A 16 18.88 -4.22 6.66
CA ILE A 16 18.82 -2.91 6.00
C ILE A 16 17.89 -2.95 4.78
N SER A 17 18.03 -3.96 3.93
CA SER A 17 17.21 -4.07 2.72
C SER A 17 15.73 -4.33 3.06
N GLY A 18 15.44 -5.13 4.09
CA GLY A 18 14.08 -5.29 4.62
C GLY A 18 13.47 -3.99 5.16
N LYS A 19 14.27 -3.13 5.82
CA LYS A 19 13.83 -1.79 6.26
C LYS A 19 13.58 -0.86 5.07
N GLN A 20 14.43 -0.92 4.04
CA GLN A 20 14.26 -0.15 2.81
C GLN A 20 12.97 -0.52 2.07
N ALA A 21 12.70 -1.81 1.87
CA ALA A 21 11.47 -2.29 1.24
C ALA A 21 10.22 -1.86 2.02
N TYR A 22 10.28 -1.87 3.36
CA TYR A 22 9.19 -1.36 4.19
C TYR A 22 8.98 0.15 4.02
N TRP A 23 10.06 0.94 4.00
CA TRP A 23 9.99 2.39 3.80
C TRP A 23 9.37 2.73 2.45
N LEU A 24 9.80 2.05 1.38
CA LEU A 24 9.24 2.24 0.03
C LEU A 24 7.74 1.92 -0.02
N ALA A 25 7.32 0.81 0.59
CA ALA A 25 5.90 0.46 0.67
C ALA A 25 5.09 1.52 1.46
N TYR A 26 5.65 2.01 2.58
CA TYR A 26 5.01 3.02 3.43
C TYR A 26 4.90 4.38 2.73
N SER A 27 5.96 4.87 2.12
CA SER A 27 5.93 6.11 1.33
C SER A 27 4.91 6.03 0.19
N GLY A 28 4.75 4.86 -0.45
CA GLY A 28 3.68 4.65 -1.44
C GLY A 28 2.28 4.83 -0.86
N MET A 29 2.04 4.42 0.40
CA MET A 29 0.77 4.66 1.09
C MET A 29 0.58 6.13 1.48
N GLU A 30 1.65 6.82 1.89
CA GLU A 30 1.60 8.25 2.25
C GLU A 30 1.31 9.15 1.04
N ILE A 31 1.92 8.87 -0.12
CA ILE A 31 1.65 9.59 -1.37
C ILE A 31 0.16 9.53 -1.75
N LEU A 32 -0.50 8.40 -1.47
CA LEU A 32 -1.94 8.24 -1.72
C LEU A 32 -2.80 8.92 -0.66
N SER A 33 -2.37 8.94 0.60
CA SER A 33 -3.12 9.59 1.68
C SER A 33 -3.10 11.11 1.59
N ALA A 34 -1.99 11.68 1.08
CA ALA A 34 -1.85 13.11 0.85
C ALA A 34 -2.82 13.64 -0.23
N ASN A 35 -3.37 12.78 -1.09
CA ASN A 35 -4.27 13.20 -2.14
C ASN A 35 -5.23 12.07 -2.59
N ARG A 36 -6.51 12.22 -2.22
CA ARG A 36 -7.67 11.76 -3.00
C ARG A 36 -8.12 10.29 -2.87
N PHE A 37 -8.13 9.68 -1.69
CA PHE A 37 -8.78 8.36 -1.48
C PHE A 37 -10.18 8.24 -2.12
N ALA A 38 -11.00 9.29 -2.03
CA ALA A 38 -12.34 9.32 -2.63
C ALA A 38 -12.36 9.71 -4.12
N GLY A 39 -11.29 10.34 -4.62
CA GLY A 39 -11.18 10.81 -6.01
C GLY A 39 -10.37 9.89 -6.93
N ILE A 40 -9.72 8.85 -6.41
CA ILE A 40 -9.11 7.79 -7.22
C ILE A 40 -10.25 7.08 -7.95
N THR A 41 -10.27 7.26 -9.27
CA THR A 41 -11.26 6.70 -10.19
C THR A 41 -11.53 5.24 -9.87
N ALA A 42 -12.81 4.90 -9.75
CA ALA A 42 -13.24 3.53 -9.58
C ALA A 42 -12.74 2.63 -10.70
N GLY A 43 -11.95 1.64 -10.31
CA GLY A 43 -11.38 0.66 -11.21
C GLY A 43 -10.10 0.10 -10.64
N THR A 44 -9.53 -0.88 -11.34
CA THR A 44 -8.19 -1.35 -11.04
C THR A 44 -7.19 -0.44 -11.71
N ASN A 45 -6.40 0.30 -10.92
CA ASN A 45 -5.30 1.12 -11.43
C ASN A 45 -3.99 0.65 -10.82
N THR A 46 -2.91 0.68 -11.61
CA THR A 46 -1.57 0.32 -11.15
C THR A 46 -0.61 1.46 -11.49
N TYR A 47 0.10 1.93 -10.48
CA TYR A 47 1.12 2.96 -10.58
C TYR A 47 2.47 2.35 -10.23
N THR A 48 3.43 2.46 -11.15
CA THR A 48 4.78 1.93 -10.96
C THR A 48 5.71 3.03 -10.48
N LEU A 49 6.50 2.74 -9.44
CA LEU A 49 7.50 3.61 -8.85
C LEU A 49 8.85 2.91 -8.92
N GLU A 50 9.94 3.68 -8.78
CA GLU A 50 11.26 3.08 -8.64
C GLU A 50 11.31 2.24 -7.35
N GLY A 51 11.46 0.92 -7.51
CA GLY A 51 11.46 -0.03 -6.40
C GLY A 51 10.07 -0.33 -5.81
N GLY A 52 8.96 -0.02 -6.49
CA GLY A 52 7.63 -0.34 -5.94
C GLY A 52 6.46 -0.22 -6.90
N THR A 53 5.30 -0.67 -6.44
CA THR A 53 4.02 -0.58 -7.16
C THR A 53 2.90 -0.23 -6.21
N ILE A 54 2.00 0.64 -6.65
CA ILE A 54 0.74 0.90 -5.97
C ILE A 54 -0.39 0.37 -6.85
N THR A 55 -1.27 -0.45 -6.29
CA THR A 55 -2.49 -0.90 -6.95
C THR A 55 -3.70 -0.43 -6.17
N THR A 56 -4.67 0.15 -6.86
CA THR A 56 -5.98 0.49 -6.31
C THR A 56 -7.03 -0.38 -6.97
N VAL A 57 -8.03 -0.80 -6.19
CA VAL A 57 -9.17 -1.57 -6.70
C VAL A 57 -10.44 -0.92 -6.18
N GLY A 58 -11.21 -0.35 -7.10
CA GLY A 58 -12.60 0.01 -6.87
C GLY A 58 -13.51 -1.06 -7.46
N THR A 59 -14.32 -1.70 -6.63
CA THR A 59 -15.33 -2.68 -7.08
C THR A 59 -16.69 -2.01 -7.24
N THR A 60 -17.57 -2.60 -8.05
CA THR A 60 -18.98 -2.21 -8.08
C THR A 60 -19.56 -2.34 -6.68
N SER A 61 -20.04 -1.23 -6.13
CA SER A 61 -20.58 -1.19 -4.77
C SER A 61 -21.83 -0.33 -4.72
N ALA A 62 -22.75 -0.67 -3.81
CA ALA A 62 -23.94 0.14 -3.54
C ALA A 62 -23.56 1.52 -2.97
N ASP A 63 -22.43 1.59 -2.25
CA ASP A 63 -21.91 2.80 -1.61
C ASP A 63 -21.02 3.63 -2.54
N LYS A 64 -21.65 4.40 -3.42
CA LYS A 64 -20.94 5.25 -4.38
C LYS A 64 -20.37 6.52 -3.74
N PHE A 65 -19.22 6.99 -4.22
CA PHE A 65 -18.73 8.34 -3.95
C PHE A 65 -19.09 9.24 -5.13
N ASN A 66 -19.87 10.29 -4.86
CA ASN A 66 -20.36 11.24 -5.89
C ASN A 66 -20.98 10.55 -7.12
N GLY A 67 -21.80 9.52 -6.90
CA GLY A 67 -22.49 8.78 -7.96
C GLY A 67 -21.64 7.77 -8.74
N SER A 68 -20.34 7.66 -8.45
CA SER A 68 -19.41 6.68 -9.04
C SER A 68 -18.97 5.63 -8.03
N ASN A 69 -18.53 4.46 -8.51
CA ASN A 69 -17.88 3.48 -7.64
C ASN A 69 -16.67 4.15 -6.94
N ARG A 70 -16.33 3.69 -5.75
CA ARG A 70 -15.21 4.23 -4.95
C ARG A 70 -14.07 3.21 -4.88
N THR A 71 -12.87 3.64 -4.52
CA THR A 71 -11.76 2.72 -4.25
C THR A 71 -11.98 2.01 -2.91
N ASN A 72 -11.98 0.67 -2.92
CA ASN A 72 -12.20 -0.16 -1.74
C ASN A 72 -10.91 -0.70 -1.16
N VAL A 73 -9.92 -0.97 -2.01
CA VAL A 73 -8.64 -1.57 -1.61
C VAL A 73 -7.51 -0.79 -2.24
N ILE A 74 -6.48 -0.56 -1.44
CA ILE A 74 -5.19 -0.07 -1.90
C ILE A 74 -4.12 -1.04 -1.43
N THR A 75 -3.18 -1.37 -2.31
CA THR A 75 -2.01 -2.16 -1.99
C THR A 75 -0.77 -1.44 -2.49
N SER A 76 0.14 -1.13 -1.57
CA SER A 76 1.46 -0.58 -1.88
C SER A 76 2.50 -1.66 -1.65
N ALA A 77 3.34 -1.91 -2.63
CA ALA A 77 4.43 -2.86 -2.57
C ALA A 77 5.76 -2.12 -2.76
N GLY A 78 6.71 -2.35 -1.86
CA GLY A 78 8.10 -1.91 -1.99
C GLY A 78 9.00 -3.12 -2.13
N THR A 79 9.96 -3.08 -3.04
CA THR A 79 10.90 -4.17 -3.33
C THR A 79 12.32 -3.66 -3.25
N ALA A 80 13.17 -4.39 -2.55
CA ALA A 80 14.60 -4.18 -2.45
C ALA A 80 15.34 -5.49 -2.78
N ALA A 81 16.67 -5.47 -2.74
CA ALA A 81 17.52 -6.59 -3.16
C ALA A 81 17.25 -7.90 -2.39
N ASP A 82 16.71 -7.83 -1.18
CA ASP A 82 16.44 -8.97 -0.31
C ASP A 82 14.96 -9.37 -0.22
N GLY A 83 14.06 -8.70 -0.94
CA GLY A 83 12.65 -9.09 -1.03
C GLY A 83 11.65 -7.95 -1.14
N SER A 84 10.37 -8.30 -1.02
CA SER A 84 9.24 -7.38 -1.14
C SER A 84 8.50 -7.22 0.19
N ARG A 85 7.94 -6.04 0.40
CA ARG A 85 7.03 -5.71 1.51
C ARG A 85 5.77 -5.10 0.93
N GLN A 86 4.62 -5.53 1.46
CA GLN A 86 3.33 -5.06 0.99
C GLN A 86 2.52 -4.50 2.16
N LEU A 87 1.91 -3.34 1.95
CA LEU A 87 0.94 -2.74 2.84
C LEU A 87 -0.41 -2.69 2.11
N LYS A 88 -1.44 -3.22 2.76
CA LYS A 88 -2.80 -3.23 2.24
C LYS A 88 -3.69 -2.40 3.14
N TRP A 89 -4.40 -1.46 2.54
CA TRP A 89 -5.48 -0.75 3.19
C TRP A 89 -6.81 -1.16 2.54
N THR A 90 -7.79 -1.46 3.38
CA THR A 90 -9.15 -1.83 2.94
C THR A 90 -10.12 -0.88 3.59
N LEU A 91 -10.99 -0.27 2.78
CA LEU A 91 -12.07 0.56 3.27
C LEU A 91 -13.05 -0.33 4.05
N GLY A 92 -13.12 -0.13 5.35
CA GLY A 92 -14.08 -0.79 6.22
C GLY A 92 -15.48 -0.19 6.05
N ASN A 93 -16.50 -0.99 6.39
CA ASN A 93 -17.85 -0.47 6.54
C ASN A 93 -18.04 0.05 7.98
N PRO A 94 -18.27 1.36 8.20
CA PRO A 94 -18.51 1.87 9.54
C PRO A 94 -19.84 1.34 10.09
N THR A 95 -19.84 0.89 11.35
CA THR A 95 -21.05 0.44 12.06
C THR A 95 -21.97 1.60 12.44
N ASN A 96 -21.43 2.83 12.53
CA ASN A 96 -22.18 4.04 12.85
C ASN A 96 -22.17 4.98 11.63
N TYR A 97 -23.33 5.20 11.03
CA TYR A 97 -23.51 6.16 9.94
C TYR A 97 -24.00 7.48 10.52
N ALA A 98 -23.43 8.59 10.06
CA ALA A 98 -23.82 9.93 10.52
C ALA A 98 -25.23 10.35 10.06
N LEU A 99 -25.75 9.74 8.98
CA LEU A 99 -27.11 9.98 8.49
C LEU A 99 -27.53 8.82 7.57
N ILE A 100 -28.65 8.15 7.89
CA ILE A 100 -29.36 7.25 6.99
C ILE A 100 -30.57 8.03 6.49
N LEU A 101 -30.67 8.23 5.18
CA LEU A 101 -31.87 8.76 4.54
C LEU A 101 -32.56 7.57 3.86
N ASP A 102 -33.82 7.36 4.21
CA ASP A 102 -34.73 6.35 3.65
C ASP A 102 -35.34 6.77 2.30
#